data_AF-A0A960TDJ4-F1
#
_entry.id   AF-A0A960TDJ4-F1
#
_cell.length_a   1.000
_cell.length_b   1.000
_cell.length_c   1.000
_cell.angle_alpha   90.00
_cell.angle_beta   90.00
_cell.angle_gamma   90.00
#
_symmetry.space_group_name_H-M   'P 1'
#
loop_
_entity.id
_entity.type
_entity.pdbx_description
1 polymer ?
#
loop_
_entity_poly.entity_id
_entity_poly.type
_entity_poly.pdbx_seq_one_letter_code
_entity_poly.pdbx_strand_id
1 'polypeptide(L)'
;EVFLGIVIRGLAAQGVIARQLGLSDLVIDEADGIPRKISGNAQFRKAGMISHHGTLLTRSDLIPFISRYLTHPPEEPDYRQGRTHESFLGSLPEHFDLSSFYNFLVSEISHMVGAGSDGLIPADHRKRIFYLAKRLVRSRYGQPDWIMKGTQGNTVQGRRASGNRAAQLNTQGELNAKKLC
;
A
#
# COMPACT_ATOMS: atom_id res chain seq x y z
N GLU A 1 3.84 -14.07 2.38
CA GLU A 1 2.65 -13.26 2.76
C GLU A 1 1.51 -13.54 1.80
N VAL A 2 0.28 -13.71 2.32
CA VAL A 2 -0.90 -14.04 1.49
C VAL A 2 -1.24 -12.92 0.49
N PHE A 3 -1.26 -11.66 0.95
CA PHE A 3 -1.69 -10.52 0.13
C PHE A 3 -0.72 -10.20 -1.02
N LEU A 4 0.56 -9.97 -0.71
CA LEU A 4 1.58 -9.74 -1.74
C LEU A 4 1.74 -10.95 -2.66
N GLY A 5 1.56 -12.16 -2.14
CA GLY A 5 1.57 -13.38 -2.95
C GLY A 5 0.49 -13.39 -4.03
N ILE A 6 -0.74 -12.95 -3.73
CA ILE A 6 -1.83 -12.85 -4.72
C ILE A 6 -1.46 -11.81 -5.80
N VAL A 7 -0.92 -10.67 -5.39
CA VAL A 7 -0.47 -9.61 -6.31
C VAL A 7 0.63 -10.12 -7.25
N ILE A 8 1.64 -10.79 -6.70
CA ILE A 8 2.75 -11.38 -7.48
C ILE A 8 2.22 -12.42 -8.48
N ARG A 9 1.28 -13.29 -8.09
CA ARG A 9 0.67 -14.26 -9.02
C ARG A 9 -0.12 -13.58 -10.14
N GLY A 10 -0.86 -12.51 -9.85
CA GLY A 10 -1.60 -11.77 -10.86
C GLY A 10 -0.70 -11.01 -11.83
N LEU A 11 0.47 -10.56 -11.36
CA LEU A 11 1.52 -10.00 -12.21
C LEU A 11 2.14 -11.09 -13.10
N ALA A 12 2.48 -12.25 -12.51
CA ALA A 12 3.06 -13.38 -13.23
C ALA A 12 2.11 -13.96 -14.29
N ALA A 13 0.79 -13.96 -14.04
CA ALA A 13 -0.22 -14.36 -15.03
C ALA A 13 -0.22 -13.51 -16.30
N GLN A 14 0.43 -12.33 -16.27
CA GLN A 14 0.61 -11.44 -17.41
C GLN A 14 2.07 -11.33 -17.85
N GLY A 15 2.92 -12.26 -17.43
CA GLY A 15 4.35 -12.28 -17.79
C GLY A 15 5.22 -11.29 -17.01
N VAL A 16 4.69 -10.62 -15.99
CA VAL A 16 5.46 -9.69 -15.14
C VAL A 16 6.08 -10.45 -13.98
N ILE A 17 7.40 -10.67 -14.05
CA ILE A 17 8.17 -11.32 -12.99
C ILE A 17 8.49 -10.29 -11.91
N ALA A 18 7.67 -10.28 -10.85
CA ALA A 18 7.88 -9.42 -9.69
C ALA A 18 8.23 -10.24 -8.44
N ARG A 19 9.00 -9.65 -7.54
CA ARG A 19 9.34 -10.23 -6.24
C ARG A 19 9.24 -9.20 -5.12
N GLN A 20 9.01 -9.70 -3.92
CA GLN A 20 9.06 -8.88 -2.72
C GLN A 20 10.51 -8.55 -2.38
N LEU A 21 10.78 -7.29 -2.04
CA LEU A 21 12.08 -6.85 -1.53
C LEU A 21 11.88 -5.84 -0.41
N GLY A 22 12.67 -5.95 0.66
CA GLY A 22 12.39 -5.20 1.90
C GLY A 22 11.08 -5.64 2.56
N LEU A 23 10.46 -4.75 3.31
CA LEU A 23 9.28 -5.07 4.13
C LEU A 23 7.99 -5.18 3.31
N SER A 24 7.80 -4.29 2.33
CA SER A 24 6.50 -4.09 1.69
C SER A 24 6.57 -3.72 0.21
N ASP A 25 7.73 -3.82 -0.42
CA ASP A 25 7.92 -3.36 -1.79
C ASP A 25 7.84 -4.54 -2.76
N LEU A 26 7.23 -4.30 -3.92
CA LEU A 26 7.37 -5.19 -5.07
C LEU A 26 8.31 -4.55 -6.08
N VAL A 27 9.25 -5.36 -6.55
CA VAL A 27 10.25 -4.96 -7.54
C VAL A 27 10.18 -5.86 -8.76
N ILE A 28 10.51 -5.30 -9.91
CA ILE A 28 10.85 -6.04 -11.14
C ILE A 28 12.35 -5.92 -11.36
N ASP A 29 12.95 -6.97 -11.92
CA ASP A 29 14.35 -6.92 -12.35
C ASP A 29 14.39 -6.40 -13.80
N GLU A 30 15.21 -5.39 -14.05
CA GLU A 30 15.42 -4.82 -15.38
C GLU A 30 16.56 -5.55 -16.12
N ALA A 31 16.75 -5.24 -17.40
CA ALA A 31 17.81 -5.84 -18.22
C ALA A 31 19.23 -5.59 -17.68
N ASP A 32 19.43 -4.53 -16.89
CA ASP A 32 20.69 -4.19 -16.22
C ASP A 32 20.95 -5.02 -14.94
N GLY A 33 20.01 -5.90 -14.57
CA GLY A 33 20.07 -6.71 -13.35
C GLY A 33 19.79 -5.92 -12.07
N ILE A 34 19.38 -4.65 -12.19
CA ILE A 34 19.12 -3.78 -11.04
C ILE A 34 17.62 -3.78 -10.74
N PRO A 35 17.19 -4.14 -9.51
CA PRO A 35 15.78 -4.13 -9.16
C PRO A 35 15.20 -2.72 -9.14
N ARG A 36 14.02 -2.58 -9.75
CA ARG A 36 13.22 -1.36 -9.78
C ARG A 36 11.90 -1.56 -9.04
N LYS A 37 11.59 -0.64 -8.13
CA LYS A 37 10.35 -0.70 -7.32
C LYS A 37 9.15 -0.27 -8.15
N ILE A 38 8.16 -1.15 -8.26
CA ILE A 38 6.88 -0.91 -8.95
C ILE A 38 5.70 -0.76 -7.98
N SER A 39 5.87 -1.16 -6.72
CA SER A 39 4.80 -1.14 -5.71
C SER A 39 5.35 -0.78 -4.34
N GLY A 40 4.63 0.07 -3.61
CA GLY A 40 4.77 0.23 -2.16
C GLY A 40 3.48 -0.19 -1.48
N ASN A 41 3.59 -1.06 -0.47
CA ASN A 41 2.44 -1.58 0.26
C ASN A 41 2.49 -1.12 1.73
N ALA A 42 1.33 -1.06 2.36
CA ALA A 42 1.18 -0.71 3.75
C ALA A 42 0.09 -1.56 4.39
N GLN A 43 0.28 -1.85 5.67
CA GLN A 43 -0.60 -2.73 6.41
C GLN A 43 -0.96 -2.13 7.76
N PHE A 44 -2.25 -2.14 8.07
CA PHE A 44 -2.79 -1.77 9.37
C PHE A 44 -3.46 -2.98 10.01
N ARG A 45 -3.24 -3.16 11.32
CA ARG A 45 -3.77 -4.29 12.10
C ARG A 45 -4.52 -3.78 13.33
N LYS A 46 -5.72 -4.31 13.56
CA LYS A 46 -6.52 -4.13 14.78
C LYS A 46 -7.10 -5.50 15.17
N ALA A 47 -7.54 -5.66 16.41
CA ALA A 47 -8.22 -6.87 16.86
C ALA A 47 -9.34 -7.27 15.88
N GLY A 48 -9.21 -8.46 15.29
CA GLY A 48 -10.15 -9.00 14.30
C GLY A 48 -10.12 -8.36 12.90
N MET A 49 -9.17 -7.48 12.59
CA MET A 49 -9.12 -6.78 11.30
C MET A 49 -7.70 -6.53 10.81
N ILE A 50 -7.44 -6.87 9.56
CA ILE A 50 -6.23 -6.49 8.82
C ILE A 50 -6.68 -5.69 7.59
N SER A 51 -6.07 -4.52 7.38
CA SER A 51 -6.21 -3.74 6.14
C SER A 51 -4.85 -3.72 5.45
N HIS A 52 -4.77 -4.32 4.27
CA HIS A 52 -3.59 -4.30 3.41
C HIS A 52 -3.94 -3.52 2.15
N HIS A 53 -3.11 -2.54 1.80
CA HIS A 53 -3.27 -1.73 0.59
C HIS A 53 -1.91 -1.41 0.01
N GLY A 54 -1.87 -1.08 -1.27
CA GLY A 54 -0.65 -0.69 -1.93
C GLY A 54 -0.93 0.01 -3.25
N THR A 55 0.14 0.41 -3.91
CA THR A 55 0.11 1.05 -5.23
C THR A 55 0.81 0.17 -6.26
N LEU A 56 0.46 0.34 -7.54
CA LEU A 56 1.23 -0.17 -8.66
C LEU A 56 1.53 1.01 -9.57
N LEU A 57 2.80 1.20 -9.92
CA LEU A 57 3.19 2.25 -10.86
C LEU A 57 2.98 1.74 -12.28
N THR A 58 1.93 2.23 -12.94
CA THR A 58 1.51 1.72 -14.25
C THR A 58 2.21 2.38 -15.43
N ARG A 59 2.82 3.55 -15.21
CA ARG A 59 3.39 4.37 -16.27
C ARG A 59 4.72 4.98 -15.86
N SER A 60 5.73 4.83 -16.70
CA SER A 60 7.08 5.35 -16.50
C SER A 60 7.14 6.88 -16.54
N ASP A 61 6.26 7.52 -17.33
CA ASP A 61 6.21 8.97 -17.47
C ASP A 61 5.73 9.71 -16.21
N LEU A 62 5.21 8.97 -15.21
CA LEU A 62 4.90 9.51 -13.88
C LEU A 62 6.14 9.66 -12.99
N ILE A 63 7.23 8.94 -13.26
CA ILE A 63 8.43 8.91 -12.42
C ILE A 63 9.08 10.31 -12.29
N PRO A 64 9.23 11.12 -13.36
CA PRO A 64 9.73 12.48 -13.24
C PRO A 64 8.84 13.38 -12.34
N PHE A 65 7.52 13.19 -12.38
CA PHE A 65 6.61 13.92 -11.48
C PHE A 65 6.80 13.48 -10.03
N ILE A 66 6.93 12.18 -9.77
CA ILE A 66 7.21 11.64 -8.44
C ILE A 66 8.50 12.26 -7.89
N SER A 67 9.57 12.29 -8.68
CA SER A 67 10.84 12.87 -8.26
C SER A 67 10.74 14.37 -7.96
N ARG A 68 9.97 15.11 -8.78
CA ARG A 68 9.75 16.54 -8.58
C ARG A 68 9.02 16.87 -7.28
N TYR A 69 8.04 16.05 -6.89
CA TYR A 69 7.15 16.36 -5.76
C TYR A 69 7.50 15.63 -4.47
N LEU A 70 8.21 14.51 -4.53
CA LEU A 70 8.60 13.75 -3.34
C LEU A 70 10.08 13.97 -3.02
N THR A 71 10.35 14.44 -1.80
CA THR A 71 11.72 14.48 -1.28
C THR A 71 12.29 13.08 -1.13
N HIS A 72 13.62 12.96 -1.11
CA HIS A 72 14.26 11.71 -0.75
C HIS A 72 13.86 11.34 0.68
N PRO A 73 13.43 10.09 0.94
CA PRO A 73 12.97 9.72 2.27
C PRO A 73 14.14 9.67 3.27
N PRO A 74 13.93 10.04 4.54
CA PRO A 74 14.98 9.99 5.57
C PRO A 74 15.35 8.55 5.97
N GLU A 75 14.48 7.59 5.68
CA GLU A 75 14.67 6.16 5.89
C GLU A 75 14.36 5.46 4.56
N GLU A 76 15.25 4.59 4.11
CA GLU A 76 15.11 3.83 2.87
C GLU A 76 15.41 2.35 3.09
N PRO A 77 14.82 1.44 2.29
CA PRO A 77 15.21 0.04 2.36
C PRO A 77 16.64 -0.13 1.86
N ASP A 78 17.39 -1.08 2.45
CA ASP A 78 18.81 -1.29 2.16
C ASP A 78 19.12 -1.42 0.66
N TYR A 79 18.23 -2.06 -0.12
CA TYR A 79 18.43 -2.25 -1.56
C TYR A 79 18.25 -0.98 -2.42
N ARG A 80 17.77 0.13 -1.83
CA ARG A 80 17.70 1.42 -2.51
C ARG A 80 19.11 1.96 -2.78
N GLN A 81 20.05 1.76 -1.84
CA GLN A 81 21.46 2.13 -1.99
C GLN A 81 21.65 3.61 -2.40
N GLY A 82 20.88 4.52 -1.80
CA GLY A 82 20.93 5.95 -2.07
C GLY A 82 20.46 6.38 -3.46
N ARG A 83 19.86 5.47 -4.26
CA ARG A 83 19.36 5.79 -5.60
C ARG A 83 18.27 6.86 -5.57
N THR A 84 18.34 7.77 -6.54
CA THR A 84 17.29 8.76 -6.80
C THR A 84 15.97 8.07 -7.13
N HIS A 85 14.85 8.79 -7.09
CA HIS A 85 13.55 8.21 -7.45
C HIS A 85 13.54 7.66 -8.88
N GLU A 86 14.18 8.35 -9.83
CA GLU A 86 14.27 7.95 -11.24
C GLU A 86 15.06 6.66 -11.46
N SER A 87 16.10 6.45 -10.65
CA SER A 87 16.93 5.24 -10.71
C SER A 87 16.44 4.12 -9.79
N PHE A 88 15.49 4.40 -8.91
CA PHE A 88 14.95 3.43 -7.96
C PHE A 88 13.61 2.85 -8.38
N LEU A 89 12.73 3.69 -8.94
CA LEU A 89 11.38 3.30 -9.36
C LEU A 89 11.40 2.67 -10.76
N GLY A 90 10.47 1.77 -10.99
CA GLY A 90 10.12 1.25 -12.31
C GLY A 90 8.61 1.27 -12.47
N SER A 91 8.13 0.97 -13.66
CA SER A 91 6.70 0.83 -13.94
C SER A 91 6.37 -0.53 -14.50
N LEU A 92 5.09 -0.88 -14.46
CA LEU A 92 4.57 -2.02 -15.19
C LEU A 92 4.83 -1.85 -16.69
N PRO A 93 5.05 -2.95 -17.43
CA PRO A 93 5.29 -2.90 -18.86
C PRO A 93 4.02 -2.55 -19.63
N GLU A 94 4.17 -2.05 -20.87
CA GLU A 94 3.04 -1.58 -21.68
C GLU A 94 1.99 -2.66 -21.99
N HIS A 95 2.39 -3.95 -22.00
CA HIS A 95 1.47 -5.07 -22.23
C HIS A 95 0.63 -5.43 -20.99
N PHE A 96 0.88 -4.82 -19.84
CA PHE A 96 0.11 -5.07 -18.63
C PHE A 96 -1.33 -4.55 -18.79
N ASP A 97 -2.31 -5.43 -18.60
CA ASP A 97 -3.72 -5.08 -18.64
C ASP A 97 -4.33 -5.01 -17.23
N LEU A 98 -4.79 -3.81 -16.86
CA LEU A 98 -5.39 -3.55 -15.56
C LEU A 98 -6.69 -4.36 -15.37
N SER A 99 -7.46 -4.59 -16.43
CA SER A 99 -8.75 -5.30 -16.35
C SER A 99 -8.53 -6.78 -16.05
N SER A 100 -7.60 -7.42 -16.77
CA SER A 100 -7.19 -8.80 -16.54
C SER A 100 -6.61 -8.99 -15.15
N PHE A 101 -5.77 -8.05 -14.70
CA PHE A 101 -5.25 -8.06 -13.33
C PHE A 101 -6.37 -7.98 -12.29
N TYR A 102 -7.30 -7.04 -12.46
CA TYR A 102 -8.46 -6.88 -11.57
C TYR A 102 -9.29 -8.16 -11.51
N ASN A 103 -9.63 -8.74 -12.65
CA ASN A 103 -10.41 -9.97 -12.74
C ASN A 103 -9.69 -11.15 -12.07
N PHE A 104 -8.36 -11.25 -12.24
CA PHE A 104 -7.54 -12.23 -11.53
C PHE A 104 -7.66 -12.07 -10.01
N LEU A 105 -7.48 -10.84 -9.49
CA LEU A 105 -7.59 -10.58 -8.05
C LEU A 105 -8.99 -10.91 -7.50
N VAL A 106 -10.04 -10.53 -8.24
CA VAL A 106 -11.42 -10.83 -7.84
C VAL A 106 -11.66 -12.34 -7.80
N SER A 107 -11.15 -13.08 -8.79
CA SER A 107 -11.25 -14.54 -8.83
C SER A 107 -10.56 -15.19 -7.63
N GLU A 108 -9.27 -14.86 -7.41
CA GLU A 108 -8.48 -15.40 -6.30
C GLU A 108 -9.12 -15.12 -4.93
N ILE A 109 -9.58 -13.88 -4.70
CA ILE A 109 -10.22 -13.52 -3.44
C ILE A 109 -11.55 -14.26 -3.29
N SER A 110 -12.37 -14.34 -4.35
CA SER A 110 -13.65 -15.04 -4.30
C SER A 110 -13.47 -16.52 -3.93
N HIS A 111 -12.48 -17.17 -4.53
CA HIS A 111 -12.10 -18.55 -4.18
C HIS A 111 -11.66 -18.67 -2.73
N MET A 112 -10.85 -17.74 -2.21
CA MET A 112 -10.37 -17.77 -0.83
C MET A 112 -11.48 -17.57 0.21
N VAL A 113 -12.46 -16.70 -0.08
CA VAL A 113 -13.56 -16.41 0.86
C VAL A 113 -14.78 -17.33 0.67
N GLY A 114 -14.73 -18.25 -0.30
CA GLY A 114 -15.86 -19.10 -0.65
C GLY A 114 -17.06 -18.29 -1.16
N ALA A 115 -16.83 -17.10 -1.70
CA ALA A 115 -17.90 -16.28 -2.26
C ALA A 115 -18.35 -16.89 -3.58
N GLY A 116 -19.64 -17.19 -3.70
CA GLY A 116 -20.28 -17.58 -4.96
C GLY A 116 -20.39 -16.40 -5.93
N SER A 117 -21.30 -16.50 -6.91
CA SER A 117 -21.53 -15.49 -7.94
C SER A 117 -22.07 -14.14 -7.44
N ASP A 118 -22.45 -14.03 -6.17
CA ASP A 118 -23.09 -12.84 -5.57
C ASP A 118 -22.12 -11.65 -5.35
N GLY A 119 -20.85 -11.83 -5.72
CA GLY A 119 -19.81 -10.82 -5.64
C GLY A 119 -19.22 -10.66 -4.23
N LEU A 120 -18.04 -10.03 -4.16
CA LEU A 120 -17.25 -9.92 -2.92
C LEU A 120 -17.91 -9.08 -1.82
N ILE A 121 -18.82 -8.17 -2.17
CA ILE A 121 -19.47 -7.24 -1.23
C ILE A 121 -20.97 -7.17 -1.53
N PRO A 122 -21.83 -7.66 -0.61
CA PRO A 122 -23.29 -7.55 -0.72
C PRO A 122 -23.76 -6.11 -0.95
N ALA A 123 -24.84 -5.94 -1.73
CA ALA A 123 -25.32 -4.63 -2.16
C ALA A 123 -25.68 -3.69 -0.99
N ASP A 124 -26.29 -4.23 0.08
CA ASP A 124 -26.66 -3.44 1.26
C ASP A 124 -25.43 -2.96 2.06
N HIS A 125 -24.40 -3.80 2.16
CA HIS A 125 -23.12 -3.41 2.74
C HIS A 125 -22.46 -2.30 1.92
N ARG A 126 -22.53 -2.39 0.58
CA ARG A 126 -21.98 -1.38 -0.33
C ARG A 126 -22.57 0.00 -0.09
N LYS A 127 -23.91 0.12 0.01
CA LYS A 127 -24.58 1.40 0.30
C LYS A 127 -24.10 2.00 1.62
N ARG A 128 -24.02 1.17 2.67
CA ARG A 128 -23.55 1.60 3.99
C ARG A 128 -22.08 2.03 3.97
N ILE A 129 -21.21 1.30 3.28
CA ILE A 129 -19.79 1.64 3.10
C ILE A 129 -19.66 3.02 2.45
N PHE A 130 -20.36 3.27 1.33
CA PHE A 130 -20.29 4.56 0.66
C PHE A 130 -20.84 5.71 1.50
N TYR A 131 -21.93 5.48 2.25
CA TYR A 131 -22.45 6.48 3.18
C TYR A 131 -21.41 6.84 4.25
N LEU A 132 -20.80 5.84 4.89
CA LEU A 132 -19.78 6.05 5.92
C LEU A 132 -18.52 6.71 5.35
N ALA A 133 -18.07 6.29 4.16
CA ALA A 133 -16.91 6.87 3.49
C ALA A 133 -17.14 8.36 3.19
N LYS A 134 -18.28 8.72 2.59
CA LYS A 134 -18.63 10.13 2.31
C LYS A 134 -18.67 10.97 3.59
N ARG A 135 -19.24 10.43 4.67
CA ARG A 135 -19.26 11.10 5.97
C ARG A 135 -17.85 11.33 6.51
N LEU A 136 -17.00 10.30 6.48
CA LEU A 136 -15.62 10.39 6.98
C LEU A 136 -14.73 11.30 6.13
N VAL A 137 -14.91 11.35 4.81
CA VAL A 137 -14.23 12.33 3.95
C VAL A 137 -14.61 13.74 4.39
N ARG A 138 -15.91 14.02 4.58
CA ARG A 138 -16.39 15.34 5.01
C ARG A 138 -15.93 15.72 6.41
N SER A 139 -16.00 14.80 7.38
CA SER A 139 -15.76 15.13 8.78
C SER A 139 -14.30 14.98 9.22
N ARG A 140 -13.46 14.30 8.42
CA ARG A 140 -12.11 13.93 8.84
C ARG A 140 -11.10 13.95 7.69
N TYR A 141 -11.19 13.04 6.73
CA TYR A 141 -10.09 12.83 5.76
C TYR A 141 -9.91 13.98 4.77
N GLY A 142 -10.94 14.79 4.54
CA GLY A 142 -10.87 16.02 3.74
C GLY A 142 -10.62 17.29 4.55
N GLN A 143 -10.48 17.19 5.88
CA GLN A 143 -10.24 18.36 6.73
C GLN A 143 -8.76 18.74 6.70
N PRO A 144 -8.39 20.02 6.44
CA PRO A 144 -6.99 20.44 6.40
C PRO A 144 -6.21 20.13 7.68
N ASP A 145 -6.86 20.25 8.84
CA ASP A 145 -6.24 19.91 10.13
C ASP A 145 -5.81 18.44 10.18
N TRP A 146 -6.65 17.54 9.67
CA TRP A 146 -6.31 16.12 9.59
C TRP A 146 -5.15 15.86 8.63
N ILE A 147 -5.17 16.49 7.45
CA ILE A 147 -4.16 16.29 6.39
C ILE A 147 -2.80 16.84 6.84
N MET A 148 -2.76 18.03 7.43
CA MET A 148 -1.52 18.76 7.71
C MET A 148 -0.95 18.46 9.09
N LYS A 149 -1.79 18.33 10.12
CA LYS A 149 -1.32 18.08 11.50
C LYS A 149 -1.27 16.59 11.84
N GLY A 150 -1.89 15.74 11.01
CA GLY A 150 -2.08 14.33 11.31
C GLY A 150 -2.97 14.12 12.54
N THR A 151 -3.05 12.88 13.02
CA THR A 151 -3.60 12.63 14.37
C THR A 151 -2.74 13.38 15.39
N GLN A 152 -3.34 14.30 16.16
CA GLN A 152 -2.70 14.86 17.35
C GLN A 152 -2.51 13.74 18.38
N GLY A 153 -1.46 12.94 18.21
CA GLY A 153 -0.93 12.11 19.27
C GLY A 153 -0.08 12.99 20.16
N ASN A 154 -0.37 13.01 21.45
CA ASN A 154 0.43 13.66 22.50
C ASN A 154 1.92 13.76 22.13
N THR A 155 2.46 14.97 22.19
CA THR A 155 3.89 15.27 22.12
C THR A 155 4.62 14.50 23.21
N VAL A 156 5.01 13.25 22.95
CA VAL A 156 6.00 12.56 23.78
C VAL A 156 7.35 12.97 23.23
N GLN A 157 7.98 13.91 23.94
CA GLN A 157 9.39 14.21 23.83
C GLN A 157 10.16 12.90 24.08
N GLY A 158 10.58 12.23 23.00
CA GLY A 158 11.22 10.92 23.06
C GLY A 158 12.55 10.93 22.33
N ARG A 159 13.65 10.92 23.09
CA ARG A 159 15.00 10.63 22.59
C ARG A 159 14.97 9.35 21.74
N ARG A 160 15.51 9.41 20.52
CA ARG A 160 15.65 8.26 19.61
C ARG A 160 16.71 7.31 20.17
N ALA A 161 16.28 6.17 20.67
CA ALA A 161 17.12 5.00 20.88
C ALA A 161 16.60 3.87 20.00
N SER A 162 17.54 3.17 19.37
CA SER A 162 17.33 1.99 18.52
C SER A 162 16.53 0.90 19.23
N GLY A 163 15.50 0.38 18.58
CA GLY A 163 14.78 -0.81 19.02
C GLY A 163 13.27 -0.71 18.92
N ASN A 164 12.68 -1.68 18.22
CA ASN A 164 11.26 -1.95 18.05
C ASN A 164 10.37 -1.49 19.22
N ARG A 165 9.29 -0.74 18.91
CA ARG A 165 8.15 -0.60 19.83
C ARG A 165 6.87 -1.12 19.19
N ALA A 166 6.41 -2.27 19.69
CA ALA A 166 4.99 -2.63 19.66
C ALA A 166 4.17 -1.56 20.38
N ALA A 167 3.09 -1.09 19.76
CA ALA A 167 2.20 -0.10 20.35
C ALA A 167 1.20 -0.78 21.31
N GLN A 168 1.27 -0.43 22.59
CA GLN A 168 0.26 -0.80 23.60
C GLN A 168 -1.03 0.02 23.38
N LEU A 169 -2.17 -0.66 23.60
CA LEU A 169 -3.54 -0.13 23.54
C LEU A 169 -3.82 0.75 24.77
N ASN A 170 -4.50 1.89 24.57
CA ASN A 170 -5.20 2.58 25.64
C ASN A 170 -6.73 2.42 25.45
N THR A 171 -7.45 2.32 26.55
CA THR A 171 -8.87 1.92 26.70
C THR A 171 -9.90 2.95 26.24
N GLN A 172 -9.52 3.94 25.44
CA GLN A 172 -10.43 4.88 24.81
C GLN A 172 -10.26 4.74 23.30
N GLY A 173 -11.36 4.50 22.58
CA GLY A 173 -11.41 4.12 21.17
C GLY A 173 -10.92 5.16 20.15
N GLU A 174 -9.81 5.83 20.42
CA GLU A 174 -9.17 6.79 19.54
C GLU A 174 -8.14 6.13 18.63
N LEU A 175 -8.16 6.53 17.36
CA LEU A 175 -7.37 5.96 16.28
C LEU A 175 -5.90 6.36 16.42
N ASN A 176 -5.05 5.40 16.77
CA ASN A 176 -3.61 5.52 16.57
C ASN A 176 -3.23 4.81 15.26
N ALA A 177 -3.13 5.58 14.17
CA ALA A 177 -2.39 5.15 12.98
C ALA A 177 -0.91 5.37 13.25
N LYS A 178 -0.24 4.42 13.93
CA LYS A 178 1.21 4.39 13.92
C LYS A 178 1.67 3.72 12.63
N LYS A 179 2.54 4.44 11.92
CA LYS A 179 3.41 3.97 10.84
C LYS A 179 3.88 2.54 11.12
N LEU A 180 3.54 1.62 10.22
CA LEU A 180 4.45 0.54 9.85
C LEU A 180 4.90 0.89 8.43
N CYS A 181 6.05 1.57 8.35
CA CYS A 181 6.98 1.34 7.25
C CYS A 181 7.81 0.12 7.63
#